data_AF-A0A7S1RIT8-F1
#
_entry.id   AF-A0A7S1RIT8-F1
#
_cell.length_a   1.000
_cell.length_b   1.000
_cell.length_c   1.000
_cell.angle_alpha   90.00
_cell.angle_beta   90.00
_cell.angle_gamma   90.00
#
_symmetry.space_group_name_H-M   'P 1'
#
loop_
_entity.id
_entity.type
_entity.pdbx_description
1 polymer ?
#
loop_
_entity_poly.entity_id
_entity_poly.type
_entity_poly.pdbx_seq_one_letter_code
_entity_poly.pdbx_strand_id
1 'polypeptide(L)'
;AAPGAACEEEELKRRALRAVVQDDCETLQEVLQRTRWEVMSKWQNKAGKDLLTLSEERGSTSAYSLIAKALGMMKEMKREAFEERESVWVFLRGDVQPRRATVLEDTPEEADEVLLEYWDSDSPPERLERCLIHRMWA
;
A
#
# COMPACT_ATOMS: atom_id res chain seq x y z
N ALA A 1 23.73 30.93 4.44
CA ALA A 1 22.46 30.19 4.51
C ALA A 1 21.32 31.20 4.40
N ALA A 2 20.42 31.04 3.43
CA ALA A 2 19.35 32.00 3.19
C ALA A 2 18.28 31.91 4.30
N PRO A 3 17.86 33.02 4.93
CA PRO A 3 16.90 33.02 6.04
C PRO A 3 15.45 32.62 5.65
N GLY A 4 15.16 32.36 4.38
CA GLY A 4 13.83 31.92 3.92
C GLY A 4 13.54 30.42 4.10
N ALA A 5 14.55 29.55 4.01
CA ALA A 5 14.36 28.10 3.97
C ALA A 5 13.86 27.50 5.30
N ALA A 6 14.26 28.08 6.45
CA ALA A 6 13.85 27.59 7.76
C ALA A 6 12.37 27.91 8.08
N CYS A 7 11.83 28.99 7.52
CA CYS A 7 10.44 29.37 7.74
C CYS A 7 9.49 28.46 6.95
N GLU A 8 9.88 28.12 5.72
CA GLU A 8 9.13 27.21 4.85
C GLU A 8 9.10 25.78 5.42
N GLU A 9 10.21 25.29 5.99
CA GLU A 9 10.26 23.95 6.59
C GLU A 9 9.31 23.80 7.80
N GLU A 10 9.27 24.79 8.69
CA GLU A 10 8.39 24.77 9.87
C GLU A 10 6.89 24.89 9.50
N GLU A 11 6.59 25.55 8.38
CA GLU A 11 5.23 25.61 7.84
C GLU A 11 4.82 24.28 7.21
N LEU A 12 5.70 23.68 6.39
CA LEU A 12 5.51 22.35 5.80
C LEU A 12 5.37 21.27 6.88
N LYS A 13 6.16 21.34 7.96
CA LYS A 13 6.06 20.45 9.12
C LYS A 13 4.70 20.55 9.80
N ARG A 14 4.21 21.76 10.06
CA ARG A 14 2.88 21.96 10.66
C ARG A 14 1.77 21.46 9.74
N ARG A 15 1.91 21.67 8.43
CA ARG A 15 0.95 21.20 7.42
C ARG A 15 0.93 19.67 7.33
N ALA A 16 2.10 19.01 7.31
CA ALA A 16 2.20 17.55 7.33
C ALA A 16 1.61 16.94 8.61
N LEU A 17 1.97 17.45 9.79
CA LEU A 17 1.43 16.94 11.06
C LEU A 17 -0.10 17.09 11.13
N ARG A 18 -0.65 18.19 10.60
CA ARG A 18 -2.10 18.39 10.51
C ARG A 18 -2.74 17.43 9.51
N ALA A 19 -2.15 17.28 8.33
CA ALA A 19 -2.63 16.38 7.30
C ALA A 19 -2.69 14.93 7.80
N VAL A 20 -1.65 14.47 8.51
CA VAL A 20 -1.63 13.13 9.15
C VAL A 20 -2.76 12.96 10.16
N VAL A 21 -3.02 13.96 11.01
CA VAL A 21 -4.13 13.89 11.99
C VAL A 21 -5.51 13.88 11.32
N GLN A 22 -5.63 14.47 10.13
CA GLN A 22 -6.88 14.53 9.36
C GLN A 22 -7.03 13.40 8.33
N ASP A 23 -6.05 12.48 8.23
CA ASP A 23 -5.92 11.48 7.17
C ASP A 23 -5.98 12.09 5.74
N ASP A 24 -5.55 13.35 5.61
CA ASP A 24 -5.55 14.09 4.34
C ASP A 24 -4.33 13.68 3.49
N CYS A 25 -4.59 12.76 2.57
CA CYS A 25 -3.60 12.18 1.68
C CYS A 25 -3.08 13.17 0.62
N GLU A 26 -3.95 14.03 0.09
CA GLU A 26 -3.59 14.97 -0.97
C GLU A 26 -2.59 15.99 -0.43
N THR A 27 -2.94 16.63 0.70
CA THR A 27 -2.05 17.59 1.34
C THR A 27 -0.74 16.95 1.79
N LEU A 28 -0.80 15.71 2.32
CA LEU A 28 0.39 15.01 2.76
C LEU A 28 1.33 14.68 1.58
N GLN A 29 0.78 14.27 0.44
CA GLN A 29 1.54 13.97 -0.77
C GLN A 29 2.22 15.22 -1.35
N GLU A 30 1.52 16.37 -1.37
CA GLU A 30 2.13 17.65 -1.76
C GLU A 30 3.36 17.98 -0.89
N VAL A 31 3.25 17.79 0.43
CA VAL A 31 4.36 18.08 1.36
C VAL A 31 5.51 17.08 1.16
N LEU A 32 5.20 15.80 0.96
CA LEU A 32 6.17 14.74 0.67
C LEU A 32 6.94 14.99 -0.64
N GLN A 33 6.33 15.60 -1.65
CA GLN A 33 7.01 15.96 -2.91
C GLN A 33 7.95 17.17 -2.75
N ARG A 34 7.62 18.10 -1.85
CA ARG A 34 8.39 19.34 -1.64
C ARG A 34 9.56 19.16 -0.68
N THR A 35 9.54 18.12 0.16
CA THR A 35 10.54 17.90 1.20
C THR A 35 11.18 16.53 1.09
N ARG A 36 12.50 16.45 1.27
CA ARG A 36 13.18 15.15 1.33
C ARG A 36 12.85 14.42 2.63
N TRP A 37 12.73 13.10 2.52
CA TRP A 37 12.42 12.23 3.66
C TRP A 37 13.41 12.37 4.85
N GLU A 38 14.70 12.57 4.58
CA GLU A 38 15.75 12.77 5.60
C GLU A 38 15.45 13.91 6.58
N VAL A 39 14.70 14.93 6.11
CA VAL A 39 14.26 16.06 6.92
C VAL A 39 12.95 15.72 7.64
N MET A 40 12.00 15.12 6.92
CA MET A 40 10.68 14.76 7.46
C MET A 40 10.73 13.69 8.55
N SER A 41 11.67 12.74 8.47
CA SER A 41 11.90 11.74 9.52
C SER A 41 12.24 12.35 10.88
N LYS A 42 12.77 13.58 10.90
CA LYS A 42 13.08 14.33 12.13
C LYS A 42 11.91 15.17 12.61
N TRP A 43 10.82 15.25 11.84
CA TRP A 43 9.66 16.04 12.22
C TRP A 43 8.87 15.33 13.29
N GLN A 44 8.88 15.94 14.47
CA GLN A 44 8.13 15.49 15.62
C GLN A 44 7.11 16.54 16.03
N ASN A 45 5.98 16.08 16.57
CA ASN A 45 5.02 16.93 17.24
C ASN A 45 5.54 17.37 18.63
N LYS A 46 4.77 18.19 19.34
CA LYS A 46 5.11 18.66 20.70
C LYS A 46 5.24 17.52 21.73
N ALA A 47 4.71 16.34 21.43
CA ALA A 47 4.82 15.15 22.27
C ALA A 47 5.99 14.23 21.85
N GLY A 48 6.86 14.67 20.93
CA GLY A 48 8.00 13.90 20.46
C GLY A 48 7.67 12.78 19.47
N LYS A 49 6.42 12.72 18.98
CA LYS A 49 5.98 11.67 18.05
C LYS A 49 6.25 12.08 16.62
N ASP A 50 6.82 11.15 15.85
CA ASP A 50 7.03 11.31 14.43
C ASP A 50 5.71 11.16 13.63
N LEU A 51 5.76 11.44 12.33
CA LEU A 51 4.60 11.36 11.45
C LEU A 51 4.01 9.94 11.40
N LEU A 52 4.85 8.91 11.45
CA LEU A 52 4.43 7.50 11.38
C LEU A 52 3.68 7.09 12.66
N THR A 53 4.29 7.30 13.83
CA THR A 53 3.67 7.00 15.14
C THR A 53 2.38 7.81 15.30
N LEU A 54 2.36 9.06 14.85
CA LEU A 54 1.16 9.89 14.89
C LEU A 54 0.03 9.33 14.02
N SER A 55 0.35 8.82 12.82
CA SER A 55 -0.64 8.20 11.93
C SER A 55 -1.20 6.90 12.49
N GLU A 56 -0.37 6.08 13.13
CA GLU A 56 -0.76 4.81 13.74
C GLU A 56 -1.69 5.02 14.95
N GLU A 57 -1.33 5.93 15.86
CA GLU A 57 -2.15 6.22 17.04
C GLU A 57 -3.51 6.85 16.73
N ARG A 58 -3.60 7.60 15.62
CA ARG A 58 -4.84 8.25 15.19
C ARG A 58 -5.70 7.36 14.30
N GLY A 59 -5.19 6.20 13.87
CA GLY A 59 -5.89 5.32 12.94
C GLY A 59 -5.96 5.88 11.51
N SER A 60 -5.09 6.82 11.17
CA SER A 60 -5.01 7.46 9.84
C SER A 60 -4.35 6.49 8.85
N THR A 61 -5.13 5.50 8.40
CA THR A 61 -4.63 4.34 7.65
C THR A 61 -4.10 4.73 6.28
N SER A 62 -4.71 5.73 5.66
CA SER A 62 -4.34 6.22 4.34
C SER A 62 -3.03 7.02 4.39
N ALA A 63 -2.93 7.95 5.35
CA ALA A 63 -1.70 8.70 5.63
C ALA A 63 -0.56 7.77 6.06
N TYR A 64 -0.84 6.76 6.88
CA TYR A 64 0.14 5.74 7.28
C TYR A 64 0.70 5.02 6.05
N SER A 65 -0.17 4.58 5.14
CA SER A 65 0.25 3.87 3.91
C SER A 65 1.13 4.74 3.02
N LEU A 66 0.80 6.03 2.87
CA LEU A 66 1.64 6.98 2.13
C LEU A 66 3.01 7.19 2.77
N ILE A 67 3.06 7.36 4.10
CA ILE A 67 4.32 7.54 4.84
C ILE A 67 5.15 6.26 4.79
N ALA A 68 4.53 5.09 4.99
CA ALA A 68 5.19 3.78 4.92
C ALA A 68 5.74 3.49 3.50
N LYS A 69 5.02 3.92 2.45
CA LYS A 69 5.51 3.88 1.05
C LYS A 69 6.70 4.80 0.86
N ALA A 70 6.64 6.05 1.36
CA ALA A 70 7.74 7.00 1.28
C ALA A 70 8.98 6.55 2.08
N LEU A 71 8.78 5.82 3.17
CA LEU A 71 9.80 5.18 4.00
C LEU A 71 10.46 3.97 3.33
N GLY A 72 9.92 3.47 2.22
CA GLY A 72 10.33 2.21 1.62
C GLY A 72 10.01 0.98 2.47
N MET A 73 9.21 1.14 3.53
CA MET A 73 8.72 0.03 4.36
C MET A 73 7.65 -0.78 3.62
N MET A 74 6.85 -0.12 2.78
CA MET A 74 5.94 -0.77 1.86
C MET A 74 6.55 -0.80 0.47
N LYS A 75 6.98 -1.99 0.05
CA LYS A 75 7.28 -2.26 -1.36
C LYS A 75 5.95 -2.58 -2.04
N GLU A 76 5.49 -1.68 -2.89
CA GLU A 76 4.34 -1.95 -3.76
C GLU A 76 4.67 -3.19 -4.57
N MET A 77 3.91 -4.27 -4.32
CA MET A 77 4.04 -5.49 -5.09
C MET A 77 3.56 -5.14 -6.50
N LYS A 78 4.44 -5.31 -7.50
CA LYS A 78 4.04 -5.08 -8.90
C LYS A 78 2.82 -5.96 -9.18
N ARG A 79 1.78 -5.34 -9.71
CA ARG A 79 0.60 -6.07 -10.17
C ARG A 79 1.05 -6.96 -11.32
N GLU A 80 1.11 -8.27 -11.10
CA GLU A 80 1.50 -9.21 -12.14
C GLU A 80 0.29 -9.46 -13.06
N ALA A 81 0.52 -9.56 -14.37
CA ALA A 81 -0.47 -10.07 -15.30
C ALA A 81 -0.51 -11.60 -15.21
N PHE A 82 -1.70 -12.18 -15.35
CA PHE A 82 -1.91 -13.63 -15.40
C PHE A 82 -2.28 -14.05 -16.81
N GLU A 83 -1.69 -15.14 -17.27
CA GLU A 83 -2.01 -15.74 -18.57
C GLU A 83 -3.07 -16.84 -18.41
N GLU A 84 -3.86 -17.08 -19.46
CA GLU A 84 -4.77 -18.23 -19.52
C GLU A 84 -3.99 -19.52 -19.21
N ARG A 85 -4.59 -20.40 -18.39
CA ARG A 85 -4.06 -21.69 -17.95
C ARG A 85 -2.89 -21.64 -16.99
N GLU A 86 -2.60 -20.48 -16.44
CA GLU A 86 -1.58 -20.34 -15.42
C GLU A 86 -2.00 -20.99 -14.10
N SER A 87 -1.05 -21.66 -13.44
CA SER A 87 -1.28 -22.31 -12.14
C SER A 87 -1.00 -21.34 -11.00
N VAL A 88 -1.98 -21.19 -10.11
CA VAL A 88 -1.92 -20.23 -9.00
C VAL A 88 -2.30 -20.86 -7.66
N TRP A 89 -1.75 -20.30 -6.60
CA TRP A 89 -2.16 -20.50 -5.22
C TRP A 89 -3.20 -19.45 -4.84
N VAL A 90 -4.29 -19.89 -4.22
CA VAL A 90 -5.38 -19.04 -3.73
C VAL A 90 -5.42 -19.10 -2.21
N PHE A 91 -5.33 -17.94 -1.56
CA PHE A 91 -5.34 -17.79 -0.11
C PHE A 91 -6.67 -17.22 0.34
N LEU A 92 -7.57 -18.09 0.82
CA LEU A 92 -8.86 -17.67 1.36
C LEU A 92 -8.77 -17.42 2.87
N ARG A 93 -9.54 -16.45 3.35
CA ARG A 93 -9.58 -16.10 4.77
C ARG A 93 -10.22 -17.24 5.58
N GLY A 94 -9.44 -17.84 6.47
CA GLY A 94 -9.88 -18.94 7.32
C GLY A 94 -9.31 -20.30 6.90
N ASP A 95 -8.71 -20.38 5.71
CA ASP A 95 -8.04 -21.60 5.26
C ASP A 95 -6.62 -21.67 5.81
N VAL A 96 -6.25 -22.85 6.32
CA VAL A 96 -4.90 -23.13 6.84
C VAL A 96 -3.92 -23.42 5.70
N GLN A 97 -4.43 -23.85 4.54
CA GLN A 97 -3.63 -24.20 3.36
C GLN A 97 -4.14 -23.47 2.12
N PRO A 98 -3.23 -22.98 1.26
CA PRO A 98 -3.64 -22.38 0.00
C PRO A 98 -4.26 -23.43 -0.93
N ARG A 99 -5.28 -23.01 -1.68
CA ARG A 99 -5.94 -23.85 -2.68
C ARG A 99 -5.25 -23.70 -4.03
N ARG A 100 -5.29 -24.75 -4.84
CA ARG A 100 -4.73 -24.71 -6.21
C ARG A 100 -5.83 -24.37 -7.19
N ALA A 101 -5.52 -23.47 -8.11
CA ALA A 101 -6.43 -23.09 -9.17
C ALA A 101 -5.69 -22.82 -10.49
N THR A 102 -6.45 -22.86 -11.58
CA THR A 102 -6.00 -22.49 -12.92
C THR A 102 -6.70 -21.20 -13.34
N VAL A 103 -5.95 -20.28 -13.93
CA VAL A 103 -6.49 -19.05 -14.53
C VAL A 103 -7.24 -19.41 -15.82
N LEU A 104 -8.48 -18.93 -15.97
CA LEU A 104 -9.31 -19.25 -17.14
C LEU A 104 -9.29 -18.19 -18.25
N GLU A 105 -8.79 -16.98 -17.97
CA GLU A 105 -8.70 -15.91 -18.96
C GLU A 105 -7.46 -15.04 -18.73
N ASP A 106 -6.89 -14.49 -19.81
CA ASP A 106 -5.81 -13.51 -19.71
C ASP A 106 -6.27 -12.31 -18.90
N THR A 107 -5.57 -12.04 -17.79
CA THR A 107 -5.92 -10.99 -16.85
C THR A 107 -4.79 -9.95 -16.79
N PRO A 108 -4.98 -8.76 -17.39
CA PRO A 108 -3.94 -7.74 -17.49
C PRO A 108 -3.67 -7.08 -16.14
N GLU A 109 -2.55 -6.36 -15.99
CA GLU A 109 -2.10 -5.83 -14.69
C GLU A 109 -3.14 -4.93 -14.00
N GLU A 110 -4.02 -4.28 -14.75
CA GLU A 110 -5.02 -3.32 -14.26
C GLU A 110 -6.27 -3.96 -13.66
N ALA A 111 -6.56 -5.23 -13.96
CA ALA A 111 -7.78 -5.89 -13.51
C ALA A 111 -7.72 -6.29 -12.02
N ASP A 112 -8.70 -5.89 -11.23
CA ASP A 112 -8.69 -6.17 -9.78
C ASP A 112 -9.10 -7.62 -9.43
N GLU A 113 -9.78 -8.30 -10.36
CA GLU A 113 -10.28 -9.67 -10.23
C GLU A 113 -9.66 -10.60 -11.28
N VAL A 114 -9.47 -11.87 -10.93
CA VAL A 114 -8.99 -12.94 -11.82
C VAL A 114 -10.00 -14.08 -11.81
N LEU A 115 -10.37 -14.60 -12.98
CA LEU A 115 -11.26 -15.77 -13.11
C LEU A 115 -10.46 -17.07 -12.96
N LEU A 116 -10.83 -17.88 -11.98
CA LEU A 116 -10.10 -19.08 -11.60
C LEU A 116 -11.00 -20.32 -11.53
N GLU A 117 -10.43 -21.47 -11.83
CA GLU A 117 -11.01 -22.80 -11.61
C GLU A 117 -10.17 -23.58 -10.59
N TYR A 118 -10.78 -24.00 -9.48
CA TYR A 118 -10.08 -24.77 -8.45
C TYR A 118 -9.87 -26.22 -8.87
N TRP A 119 -8.71 -26.79 -8.57
CA TRP A 119 -8.39 -28.18 -8.93
C TRP A 119 -9.10 -29.19 -8.05
N ASP A 120 -9.29 -28.84 -6.78
CA ASP A 120 -9.74 -29.77 -5.73
C ASP A 120 -11.24 -29.63 -5.43
N SER A 121 -12.01 -28.92 -6.29
CA SER A 121 -13.43 -28.63 -6.06
C SER A 121 -14.20 -28.60 -7.38
N ASP A 122 -15.30 -29.34 -7.47
CA ASP A 122 -16.27 -29.26 -8.58
C ASP A 122 -17.10 -27.96 -8.55
N SER A 123 -16.56 -26.89 -7.94
CA SER A 123 -17.23 -25.59 -7.90
C SER A 123 -17.12 -24.92 -9.26
N PRO A 124 -18.14 -24.14 -9.66
CA PRO A 124 -18.03 -23.34 -10.86
C PRO A 124 -16.87 -22.35 -10.74
N PRO A 125 -16.31 -21.88 -11.87
CA PRO A 125 -15.27 -20.87 -11.85
C PRO A 125 -15.67 -19.63 -11.07
N GLU A 126 -14.73 -19.09 -10.31
CA GLU A 126 -14.95 -17.98 -9.39
C GLU A 126 -14.01 -16.82 -9.73
N ARG A 127 -14.52 -15.59 -9.62
CA ARG A 127 -13.70 -14.38 -9.70
C ARG A 127 -13.23 -14.01 -8.31
N LEU A 128 -11.93 -13.91 -8.15
CA LEU A 128 -11.31 -13.58 -6.87
C LEU A 128 -10.42 -12.35 -7.00
N GLU A 129 -10.34 -11.62 -5.88
CA GLU A 129 -9.43 -10.49 -5.76
C GLU A 129 -7.99 -10.95 -5.98
N ARG A 130 -7.26 -10.18 -6.79
CA ARG A 130 -5.84 -10.44 -7.10
C ARG A 130 -4.97 -10.59 -5.86
N CYS A 131 -5.26 -9.86 -4.80
CA CYS A 131 -4.46 -9.89 -3.58
C CYS A 131 -4.46 -11.26 -2.86
N LEU A 132 -5.41 -12.13 -3.20
CA LEU A 132 -5.53 -13.49 -2.66
C LEU A 132 -4.81 -14.53 -3.54
N ILE A 133 -4.21 -14.11 -4.65
CA ILE A 133 -3.70 -15.01 -5.69
C ILE A 133 -2.19 -14.86 -5.80
N HIS A 134 -1.49 -15.98 -5.87
CA HIS A 134 -0.05 -16.02 -6.07
C HIS A 134 0.33 -16.99 -7.17
N ARG A 135 1.21 -16.58 -8.09
CA ARG A 135 1.74 -17.46 -9.13
C ARG A 135 2.48 -18.63 -8.46
N MET A 136 2.18 -19.85 -8.89
CA MET A 136 2.91 -21.03 -8.45
C MET A 136 4.21 -21.08 -9.25
N TRP A 137 5.33 -20.65 -8.63
CA TRP A 137 6.64 -20.76 -9.30
C TRP A 137 6.94 -22.24 -9.60
N ALA A 138 7.37 -22.51 -10.84
CA ALA A 138 8.03 -23.74 -11.23
C ALA A 138 9.54 -23.64 -11.02
#